data_AF-K4HQN7-F1
#
_entry.id   AF-K4HQN7-F1
#
_cell.length_a   1.000
_cell.length_b   1.000
_cell.length_c   1.000
_cell.angle_alpha   90.00
_cell.angle_beta   90.00
_cell.angle_gamma   90.00
#
_symmetry.space_group_name_H-M   'P 1'
#
loop_
_entity.id
_entity.type
_entity.pdbx_description
1 polymer ?
#
loop_
_entity_poly.entity_id
_entity_poly.type
_entity_poly.pdbx_seq_one_letter_code
_entity_poly.pdbx_strand_id
1 'polypeptide(L)'
;VWHSSVEYFNINRVTQLSDVEPYRFDYSGTSMKALTVEKIAITDLYFSQDDLYRIFADMNIANMTIADSEMIHMLCPSSKSLFRYLNFFKNDLTDFLFQNCDTLLQLETLILQKNKFESLLKVSFMTSSMKSLKYLDMSNNLLRHDGADVQCQWAESLTELDLSSNQLADAVFLCLPVNVRKLSLQNNQISSVPEEMVELKSLEELNLASNRLADLPGCGGFRSLQFLNTEMNSVLTPTADFFQSCPRVRELQAGHNPFKCSCELQAFVRLERQSGGKLAGWPAAYVCEYPQGLRGTQLKDFHLSQLACNTTLLLVTALLLTLL
;
A
#
# COMPACT_ATOMS: atom_id res chain seq x y z
N VAL A 1 5.08 -28.67 24.16
CA VAL A 1 3.78 -28.70 23.45
C VAL A 1 3.50 -30.15 23.11
N TRP A 2 2.22 -30.52 23.15
CA TRP A 2 1.77 -31.88 23.44
C TRP A 2 2.12 -32.88 22.32
N HIS A 3 2.55 -34.09 22.73
CA HIS A 3 2.36 -35.31 21.93
C HIS A 3 0.85 -35.52 21.78
N SER A 4 0.23 -34.73 20.91
CA SER A 4 -1.20 -34.68 20.69
C SER A 4 -1.50 -34.64 19.19
N SER A 5 -2.71 -35.05 18.86
CA SER A 5 -3.28 -34.93 17.52
C SER A 5 -3.82 -33.53 17.21
N VAL A 6 -3.54 -32.52 18.05
CA VAL A 6 -4.03 -31.16 17.85
C VAL A 6 -3.26 -30.51 16.71
N GLU A 7 -3.95 -30.26 15.60
CA GLU A 7 -3.36 -29.61 14.42
C GLU A 7 -3.47 -28.08 14.44
N TYR A 8 -4.51 -27.55 15.08
CA TYR A 8 -4.83 -26.13 15.12
C TYR A 8 -5.09 -25.71 16.56
N PHE A 9 -4.32 -24.75 17.06
CA PHE A 9 -4.45 -24.26 18.42
C PHE A 9 -4.73 -22.76 18.42
N ASN A 10 -5.84 -22.37 19.04
CA ASN A 10 -6.27 -20.98 19.13
C ASN A 10 -6.42 -20.58 20.60
N ILE A 11 -5.79 -19.47 20.96
CA ILE A 11 -5.81 -18.86 22.27
C ILE A 11 -6.34 -17.44 22.10
N ASN A 12 -7.36 -17.07 22.87
CA ASN A 12 -7.96 -15.74 22.80
C ASN A 12 -8.20 -15.20 24.20
N ARG A 13 -7.86 -13.91 24.43
CA ARG A 13 -8.07 -13.19 25.70
C ARG A 13 -7.43 -13.92 26.88
N VAL A 14 -6.12 -14.02 26.87
CA VAL A 14 -5.35 -14.58 27.99
C VAL A 14 -4.61 -13.47 28.70
N THR A 15 -4.71 -13.46 30.02
CA THR A 15 -3.86 -12.62 30.87
C THR A 15 -2.77 -13.49 31.47
N GLN A 16 -1.52 -13.15 31.19
CA GLN A 16 -0.38 -13.82 31.81
C GLN A 16 -0.14 -13.19 33.19
N LEU A 17 -0.40 -13.96 34.25
CA LEU A 17 -0.40 -13.49 35.64
C LEU A 17 0.89 -13.80 36.43
N SER A 18 1.86 -14.51 35.86
CA SER A 18 3.06 -15.00 36.56
C SER A 18 4.32 -15.01 35.70
N ASP A 19 5.48 -15.17 36.35
CA ASP A 19 6.81 -15.33 35.73
C ASP A 19 6.83 -16.41 34.63
N VAL A 20 7.53 -16.11 33.53
CA VAL A 20 7.87 -17.09 32.49
C VAL A 20 9.19 -17.75 32.86
N GLU A 21 9.15 -19.03 33.20
CA GLU A 21 10.38 -19.81 33.35
C GLU A 21 10.92 -20.26 31.97
N PRO A 22 12.25 -20.22 31.75
CA PRO A 22 12.84 -20.73 30.53
C PRO A 22 12.59 -22.23 30.40
N TYR A 23 11.88 -22.63 29.35
CA TYR A 23 11.60 -24.04 29.06
C TYR A 23 12.07 -24.41 27.65
N ARG A 24 12.84 -25.49 27.53
CA ARG A 24 13.19 -26.05 26.22
C ARG A 24 12.02 -26.86 25.70
N PHE A 25 11.36 -26.35 24.67
CA PHE A 25 10.28 -27.05 24.00
C PHE A 25 10.83 -28.06 22.99
N ASP A 26 10.44 -29.32 23.15
CA ASP A 26 10.55 -30.31 22.09
C ASP A 26 9.34 -30.18 21.16
N TYR A 27 9.61 -29.87 19.89
CA TYR A 27 8.63 -29.77 18.82
C TYR A 27 8.64 -31.00 17.89
N SER A 28 9.40 -32.05 18.25
CA SER A 28 9.34 -33.32 17.56
C SER A 28 8.03 -34.06 17.90
N GLY A 29 7.50 -34.81 16.93
CA GLY A 29 6.29 -35.62 17.14
C GLY A 29 4.97 -34.85 17.34
N THR A 30 4.97 -33.52 17.21
CA THR A 30 3.70 -32.74 17.23
C THR A 30 2.98 -32.86 15.89
N SER A 31 1.64 -32.86 15.93
CA SER A 31 0.80 -32.76 14.73
C SER A 31 0.40 -31.31 14.40
N MET A 32 0.92 -30.32 15.14
CA MET A 32 0.50 -28.94 15.03
C MET A 32 0.94 -28.34 13.69
N LYS A 33 0.01 -27.65 13.02
CA LYS A 33 0.21 -26.96 11.74
C LYS A 33 0.07 -25.45 11.87
N ALA A 34 -0.77 -25.01 12.82
CA ALA A 34 -1.01 -23.60 13.04
C ALA A 34 -1.25 -23.24 14.51
N LEU A 35 -0.75 -22.06 14.88
CA LEU A 35 -1.00 -21.41 16.16
C LEU A 35 -1.59 -20.02 15.92
N THR A 36 -2.69 -19.71 16.61
CA THR A 36 -3.26 -18.36 16.67
C THR A 36 -3.36 -17.94 18.12
N VAL A 37 -2.80 -16.78 18.43
CA VAL A 37 -2.89 -16.15 19.75
C VAL A 37 -3.36 -14.72 19.56
N GLU A 38 -4.47 -14.36 20.22
CA GLU A 38 -5.07 -13.03 20.11
C GLU A 38 -5.34 -12.46 21.50
N LYS A 39 -5.13 -11.14 21.63
CA LYS A 39 -5.52 -10.38 22.83
C LYS A 39 -4.84 -10.91 24.09
N ILE A 40 -3.53 -11.11 24.02
CA ILE A 40 -2.72 -11.40 25.21
C ILE A 40 -2.52 -10.11 25.98
N ALA A 41 -2.79 -10.14 27.27
CA ALA A 41 -2.37 -9.11 28.22
C ALA A 41 -1.23 -9.67 29.07
N ILE A 42 -0.03 -9.13 28.91
CA ILE A 42 1.13 -9.48 29.75
C ILE A 42 1.16 -8.47 30.89
N THR A 43 0.79 -8.89 32.10
CA THR A 43 0.77 -7.99 33.27
C THR A 43 2.09 -7.99 34.04
N ASP A 44 2.95 -8.97 33.81
CA ASP A 44 4.25 -9.10 34.46
C ASP A 44 5.36 -9.17 33.41
N LEU A 45 6.32 -8.25 33.48
CA LEU A 45 7.44 -8.12 32.54
C LEU A 45 8.77 -8.61 33.15
N TYR A 46 8.76 -9.21 34.34
CA TYR A 46 9.96 -9.70 35.03
C TYR A 46 10.50 -11.03 34.47
N PHE A 47 10.53 -11.21 33.15
CA PHE A 47 11.14 -12.37 32.50
C PHE A 47 12.04 -11.96 31.33
N SER A 48 12.95 -12.84 30.95
CA SER A 48 13.77 -12.67 29.75
C SER A 48 12.88 -12.80 28.51
N GLN A 49 12.67 -11.68 27.80
CA GLN A 49 11.85 -11.66 26.59
C GLN A 49 12.33 -12.67 25.54
N ASP A 50 13.63 -12.90 25.47
CA ASP A 50 14.23 -13.88 24.58
C ASP A 50 13.68 -15.29 24.85
N ASP A 51 13.47 -15.66 26.11
CA ASP A 51 12.98 -16.99 26.47
C ASP A 51 11.54 -17.19 26.00
N LEU A 52 10.69 -16.17 26.13
CA LEU A 52 9.32 -16.22 25.62
C LEU A 52 9.29 -16.28 24.08
N TYR A 53 9.99 -15.36 23.41
CA TYR A 53 9.94 -15.27 21.95
C TYR A 53 10.63 -16.45 21.26
N ARG A 54 11.62 -17.09 21.90
CA ARG A 54 12.26 -18.31 21.39
C ARG A 54 11.25 -19.43 21.21
N ILE A 55 10.29 -19.56 22.13
CA ILE A 55 9.23 -20.58 22.04
C ILE A 55 8.52 -20.41 20.70
N PHE A 56 8.04 -19.21 20.40
CA PHE A 56 7.33 -18.92 19.16
C PHE A 56 8.25 -18.99 17.92
N ALA A 57 9.50 -18.50 18.02
CA ALA A 57 10.44 -18.44 16.91
C ALA A 57 10.83 -19.83 16.38
N ASP A 58 11.00 -20.81 17.29
CA ASP A 58 11.50 -22.14 16.96
C ASP A 58 10.38 -23.17 16.77
N MET A 59 9.11 -22.74 16.73
CA MET A 59 7.99 -23.66 16.49
C MET A 59 8.09 -24.33 15.12
N ASN A 60 7.89 -25.65 15.10
CA ASN A 60 7.89 -26.46 13.90
C ASN A 60 6.50 -26.48 13.21
N ILE A 61 5.98 -25.29 12.86
CA ILE A 61 4.64 -25.12 12.25
C ILE A 61 4.73 -24.25 10.99
N ALA A 62 3.68 -24.30 10.15
CA ALA A 62 3.65 -23.51 8.92
C ALA A 62 3.04 -22.11 9.13
N ASN A 63 2.04 -21.99 10.01
CA ASN A 63 1.24 -20.78 10.13
C ASN A 63 1.22 -20.30 11.58
N MET A 64 1.59 -19.04 11.81
CA MET A 64 1.49 -18.42 13.13
C MET A 64 0.81 -17.06 13.05
N THR A 65 -0.06 -16.79 14.00
CA THR A 65 -0.66 -15.48 14.23
C THR A 65 -0.52 -15.12 15.70
N ILE A 66 0.07 -13.97 15.98
CA ILE A 66 0.07 -13.34 17.30
C ILE A 66 -0.43 -11.92 17.11
N ALA A 67 -1.68 -11.64 17.45
CA ALA A 67 -2.33 -10.39 17.09
C ALA A 67 -2.95 -9.67 18.29
N ASP A 68 -3.06 -8.35 18.21
CA ASP A 68 -3.70 -7.50 19.23
C ASP A 68 -3.14 -7.75 20.64
N SER A 69 -1.81 -7.88 20.77
CA SER A 69 -1.16 -8.40 21.99
C SER A 69 0.01 -7.56 22.50
N GLU A 70 0.11 -6.30 22.05
CA GLU A 70 1.14 -5.33 22.49
C GLU A 70 2.59 -5.87 22.39
N MET A 71 2.82 -6.80 21.46
CA MET A 71 4.12 -7.46 21.32
C MET A 71 5.15 -6.46 20.78
N ILE A 72 6.24 -6.26 21.52
CA ILE A 72 7.27 -5.26 21.17
C ILE A 72 8.48 -5.85 20.44
N HIS A 73 8.65 -7.17 20.46
CA HIS A 73 9.81 -7.84 19.90
C HIS A 73 9.50 -9.26 19.42
N MET A 74 10.33 -9.81 18.52
CA MET A 74 10.31 -11.22 18.11
C MET A 74 11.73 -11.61 17.66
N LEU A 75 12.11 -12.86 17.91
CA LEU A 75 13.39 -13.41 17.51
C LEU A 75 13.34 -14.07 16.14
N CYS A 76 14.47 -13.99 15.42
CA CYS A 76 14.72 -14.89 14.29
C CYS A 76 14.73 -16.35 14.75
N PRO A 77 14.12 -17.27 13.97
CA PRO A 77 14.27 -18.70 14.22
C PRO A 77 15.74 -19.11 14.30
N SER A 78 16.08 -19.95 15.28
CA SER A 78 17.44 -20.45 15.54
C SER A 78 17.96 -21.36 14.42
N SER A 79 17.06 -21.85 13.55
CA SER A 79 17.36 -22.68 12.39
C SER A 79 16.34 -22.41 11.28
N LYS A 80 16.55 -22.99 10.08
CA LYS A 80 15.62 -22.83 8.96
C LYS A 80 14.20 -23.22 9.36
N SER A 81 13.32 -22.23 9.40
CA SER A 81 11.94 -22.42 9.82
C SER A 81 11.07 -23.05 8.72
N LEU A 82 9.94 -23.61 9.13
CA LEU A 82 8.87 -24.07 8.23
C LEU A 82 7.77 -23.03 8.01
N PHE A 83 7.92 -21.82 8.59
CA PHE A 83 6.91 -20.79 8.47
C PHE A 83 6.68 -20.40 7.01
N ARG A 84 5.42 -20.43 6.61
CA ARG A 84 4.90 -19.93 5.34
C ARG A 84 4.01 -18.72 5.53
N TYR A 85 3.38 -18.60 6.70
CA TYR A 85 2.51 -17.49 7.05
C TYR A 85 2.84 -17.00 8.46
N LEU A 86 3.20 -15.72 8.58
CA LEU A 86 3.37 -15.03 9.84
C LEU A 86 2.47 -13.80 9.87
N ASN A 87 1.71 -13.64 10.95
CA ASN A 87 0.84 -12.50 11.15
C ASN A 87 1.02 -11.92 12.55
N PHE A 88 1.50 -10.68 12.60
CA PHE A 88 1.68 -9.90 13.81
C PHE A 88 0.81 -8.64 13.83
N PHE A 89 -0.40 -8.74 13.27
CA PHE A 89 -1.37 -7.65 13.20
C PHE A 89 -1.60 -6.99 14.56
N LYS A 90 -1.56 -5.65 14.59
CA LYS A 90 -1.92 -4.86 15.77
C LYS A 90 -1.06 -5.21 16.99
N ASN A 91 0.24 -5.01 16.87
CA ASN A 91 1.19 -5.10 17.99
C ASN A 91 2.04 -3.82 18.04
N ASP A 92 3.12 -3.86 18.81
CA ASP A 92 4.03 -2.74 19.03
C ASP A 92 5.41 -2.98 18.40
N LEU A 93 5.47 -3.82 17.34
CA LEU A 93 6.72 -4.15 16.67
C LEU A 93 7.29 -2.94 15.93
N THR A 94 8.62 -2.88 15.87
CA THR A 94 9.37 -1.77 15.28
C THR A 94 10.34 -2.29 14.21
N ASP A 95 11.09 -1.38 13.59
CA ASP A 95 12.08 -1.70 12.55
C ASP A 95 13.16 -2.70 12.97
N PHE A 96 13.30 -3.02 14.25
CA PHE A 96 14.25 -4.02 14.75
C PHE A 96 13.79 -5.46 14.53
N LEU A 97 12.53 -5.68 14.15
CA LEU A 97 12.00 -7.00 13.85
C LEU A 97 12.82 -7.65 12.72
N PHE A 98 13.23 -8.90 12.92
CA PHE A 98 13.89 -9.75 11.91
C PHE A 98 15.05 -9.08 11.15
N GLN A 99 15.77 -8.16 11.79
CA GLN A 99 16.98 -7.59 11.20
C GLN A 99 18.01 -8.71 10.97
N ASN A 100 18.55 -8.79 9.75
CA ASN A 100 19.50 -9.82 9.32
C ASN A 100 18.99 -11.26 9.43
N CYS A 101 17.67 -11.48 9.33
CA CYS A 101 17.08 -12.82 9.41
C CYS A 101 17.25 -13.62 8.12
N ASP A 102 18.00 -14.71 8.14
CA ASP A 102 18.23 -15.59 6.98
C ASP A 102 17.55 -16.97 7.09
N THR A 103 16.79 -17.21 8.17
CA THR A 103 16.15 -18.50 8.47
C THR A 103 14.68 -18.62 8.03
N LEU A 104 14.06 -17.52 7.58
CA LEU A 104 12.66 -17.44 7.11
C LEU A 104 12.52 -17.71 5.59
N LEU A 105 13.26 -18.70 5.07
CA LEU A 105 13.38 -18.94 3.62
C LEU A 105 12.07 -19.39 2.94
N GLN A 106 11.17 -20.03 3.69
CA GLN A 106 9.88 -20.53 3.19
C GLN A 106 8.72 -19.56 3.40
N LEU A 107 8.96 -18.41 4.04
CA LEU A 107 7.90 -17.46 4.37
C LEU A 107 7.30 -16.90 3.09
N GLU A 108 6.00 -17.06 2.89
CA GLU A 108 5.26 -16.61 1.70
C GLU A 108 4.44 -15.36 1.98
N THR A 109 3.94 -15.21 3.21
CA THR A 109 3.11 -14.09 3.65
C THR A 109 3.54 -13.58 5.00
N LEU A 110 3.74 -12.27 5.09
CA LEU A 110 4.07 -11.57 6.32
C LEU A 110 3.12 -10.39 6.52
N ILE A 111 2.36 -10.42 7.62
CA ILE A 111 1.43 -9.35 8.00
C ILE A 111 1.99 -8.59 9.19
N LEU A 112 2.32 -7.31 8.99
CA LEU A 112 2.84 -6.38 9.99
C LEU A 112 1.96 -5.13 10.10
N GLN A 113 0.72 -5.22 9.63
CA GLN A 113 -0.26 -4.15 9.71
C GLN A 113 -0.48 -3.68 11.15
N LYS A 114 -0.64 -2.36 11.35
CA LYS A 114 -0.89 -1.72 12.67
C LYS A 114 0.22 -2.01 13.68
N ASN A 115 1.46 -1.71 13.31
CA ASN A 115 2.61 -1.75 14.20
C ASN A 115 3.27 -0.35 14.26
N LYS A 116 4.53 -0.28 14.68
CA LYS A 116 5.30 0.97 14.89
C LYS A 116 6.55 1.02 13.99
N PHE A 117 6.47 0.48 12.77
CA PHE A 117 7.57 0.59 11.81
C PHE A 117 7.67 2.02 11.26
N GLU A 118 8.89 2.54 11.16
CA GLU A 118 9.18 3.92 10.77
C GLU A 118 10.03 4.02 9.50
N SER A 119 10.92 3.05 9.24
CA SER A 119 11.87 3.13 8.12
C SER A 119 11.55 2.11 7.03
N LEU A 120 11.11 2.60 5.86
CA LEU A 120 10.93 1.75 4.68
C LEU A 120 12.24 1.08 4.25
N LEU A 121 13.37 1.78 4.39
CA LEU A 121 14.69 1.25 4.07
C LEU A 121 14.99 0.00 4.92
N LYS A 122 14.80 0.06 6.24
CA LYS A 122 15.03 -1.09 7.13
C LYS A 122 14.08 -2.24 6.84
N VAL A 123 12.82 -1.96 6.49
CA VAL A 123 11.85 -2.98 6.08
C VAL A 123 12.32 -3.69 4.81
N SER A 124 12.87 -2.95 3.83
CA SER A 124 13.43 -3.57 2.64
C SER A 124 14.50 -4.61 3.05
N PHE A 125 15.54 -4.17 3.76
CA PHE A 125 16.63 -5.04 4.21
C PHE A 125 16.16 -6.24 5.05
N MET A 126 15.20 -6.03 5.96
CA MET A 126 14.58 -7.09 6.76
C MET A 126 14.05 -8.24 5.88
N THR A 127 13.44 -7.91 4.74
CA THR A 127 12.82 -8.92 3.85
C THR A 127 13.79 -9.52 2.84
N SER A 128 14.96 -8.93 2.60
CA SER A 128 15.90 -9.28 1.51
C SER A 128 16.28 -10.78 1.42
N SER A 129 16.32 -11.48 2.55
CA SER A 129 16.67 -12.89 2.64
C SER A 129 15.46 -13.85 2.57
N MET A 130 14.23 -13.35 2.61
CA MET A 130 13.00 -14.15 2.60
C MET A 130 12.68 -14.62 1.17
N LYS A 131 13.34 -15.71 0.73
CA LYS A 131 13.33 -16.14 -0.69
C LYS A 131 11.97 -16.51 -1.26
N SER A 132 11.00 -16.84 -0.43
CA SER A 132 9.64 -17.23 -0.87
C SER A 132 8.58 -16.14 -0.65
N LEU A 133 8.94 -14.96 -0.15
CA LEU A 133 7.97 -13.94 0.28
C LEU A 133 7.25 -13.34 -0.92
N LYS A 134 5.94 -13.57 -1.02
CA LYS A 134 5.09 -13.09 -2.12
C LYS A 134 4.24 -11.89 -1.72
N TYR A 135 3.76 -11.88 -0.48
CA TYR A 135 2.87 -10.84 0.05
C TYR A 135 3.39 -10.27 1.37
N LEU A 136 3.48 -8.94 1.41
CA LEU A 136 3.85 -8.18 2.59
C LEU A 136 2.81 -7.08 2.86
N ASP A 137 2.22 -7.10 4.05
CA ASP A 137 1.33 -6.04 4.53
C ASP A 137 2.04 -5.20 5.60
N MET A 138 2.40 -3.97 5.25
CA MET A 138 2.95 -2.96 6.15
C MET A 138 1.97 -1.81 6.40
N SER A 139 0.69 -1.99 6.10
CA SER A 139 -0.29 -0.92 6.19
C SER A 139 -0.48 -0.43 7.63
N ASN A 140 -0.90 0.83 7.80
CA ASN A 140 -1.15 1.41 9.12
C ASN A 140 0.08 1.37 10.05
N ASN A 141 1.24 1.74 9.52
CA ASN A 141 2.47 1.94 10.31
C ASN A 141 2.84 3.44 10.28
N LEU A 142 4.10 3.77 10.61
CA LEU A 142 4.63 5.12 10.61
C LEU A 142 5.70 5.29 9.52
N LEU A 143 5.66 4.48 8.45
CA LEU A 143 6.73 4.38 7.48
C LEU A 143 6.98 5.71 6.76
N ARG A 144 8.25 6.06 6.67
CA ARG A 144 8.81 7.16 5.90
C ARG A 144 9.99 6.66 5.06
N HIS A 145 10.31 7.43 4.03
CA HIS A 145 11.54 7.30 3.27
C HIS A 145 12.05 8.71 2.97
N ASP A 146 13.31 8.97 3.33
CA ASP A 146 13.94 10.29 3.26
C ASP A 146 14.61 10.58 1.92
N GLY A 147 14.63 9.61 0.99
CA GLY A 147 15.25 9.77 -0.33
C GLY A 147 16.78 9.74 -0.28
N ALA A 148 17.38 9.17 0.76
CA ALA A 148 18.83 8.97 0.80
C ALA A 148 19.29 8.05 -0.36
N ASP A 149 20.51 8.25 -0.86
CA ASP A 149 21.14 7.51 -1.97
C ASP A 149 21.44 6.02 -1.66
N VAL A 150 20.78 5.42 -0.68
CA VAL A 150 20.92 4.01 -0.33
C VAL A 150 19.87 3.21 -1.08
N GLN A 151 20.33 2.33 -1.97
CA GLN A 151 19.47 1.43 -2.72
C GLN A 151 18.75 0.47 -1.77
N CYS A 152 17.41 0.48 -1.80
CA CYS A 152 16.59 -0.47 -1.06
C CYS A 152 16.75 -1.90 -1.60
N GLN A 153 16.75 -2.88 -0.71
CA GLN A 153 16.98 -4.28 -1.04
C GLN A 153 15.80 -5.12 -0.58
N TRP A 154 14.94 -5.53 -1.50
CA TRP A 154 13.74 -6.31 -1.20
C TRP A 154 13.90 -7.79 -1.51
N ALA A 155 13.01 -8.64 -0.96
CA ALA A 155 12.86 -10.00 -1.43
C ALA A 155 12.53 -10.04 -2.94
N GLU A 156 13.31 -10.78 -3.72
CA GLU A 156 13.12 -10.88 -5.18
C GLU A 156 11.77 -11.51 -5.57
N SER A 157 11.19 -12.32 -4.70
CA SER A 157 9.90 -12.99 -4.89
C SER A 157 8.69 -12.13 -4.55
N LEU A 158 8.90 -10.91 -4.02
CA LEU A 158 7.82 -10.06 -3.54
C LEU A 158 7.01 -9.52 -4.73
N THR A 159 5.74 -9.94 -4.82
CA THR A 159 4.82 -9.55 -5.90
C THR A 159 3.70 -8.64 -5.43
N GLU A 160 3.35 -8.67 -4.15
CA GLU A 160 2.24 -7.88 -3.59
C GLU A 160 2.70 -7.16 -2.33
N LEU A 161 2.52 -5.84 -2.31
CA LEU A 161 2.98 -4.98 -1.23
C LEU A 161 1.90 -3.96 -0.86
N ASP A 162 1.50 -3.97 0.40
CA ASP A 162 0.61 -2.96 0.98
C ASP A 162 1.40 -2.01 1.89
N LEU A 163 1.52 -0.74 1.46
CA LEU A 163 2.13 0.36 2.21
C LEU A 163 1.08 1.43 2.57
N SER A 164 -0.21 1.11 2.51
CA SER A 164 -1.28 2.08 2.73
C SER A 164 -1.32 2.62 4.16
N SER A 165 -1.85 3.83 4.35
CA SER A 165 -1.99 4.45 5.67
C SER A 165 -0.65 4.55 6.41
N ASN A 166 0.34 5.14 5.75
CA ASN A 166 1.66 5.42 6.32
C ASN A 166 1.96 6.94 6.19
N GLN A 167 3.23 7.33 6.31
CA GLN A 167 3.69 8.71 6.19
C GLN A 167 4.62 8.90 4.99
N LEU A 168 4.39 8.12 3.93
CA LEU A 168 5.23 8.12 2.73
C LEU A 168 4.92 9.34 1.88
N ALA A 169 5.98 9.93 1.32
CA ALA A 169 5.92 11.01 0.34
C ALA A 169 6.56 10.53 -0.98
N ASP A 170 6.78 11.44 -1.93
CA ASP A 170 7.22 11.16 -3.30
C ASP A 170 8.50 10.32 -3.39
N ALA A 171 9.42 10.47 -2.42
CA ALA A 171 10.66 9.69 -2.37
C ALA A 171 10.43 8.18 -2.27
N VAL A 172 9.24 7.70 -1.87
CA VAL A 172 8.92 6.27 -1.80
C VAL A 172 9.23 5.54 -3.10
N PHE A 173 9.05 6.18 -4.25
CA PHE A 173 9.26 5.59 -5.57
C PHE A 173 10.73 5.26 -5.88
N LEU A 174 11.68 5.73 -5.07
CA LEU A 174 13.10 5.36 -5.12
C LEU A 174 13.39 4.03 -4.41
N CYS A 175 12.45 3.55 -3.59
CA CYS A 175 12.66 2.44 -2.65
C CYS A 175 11.63 1.31 -2.84
N LEU A 176 11.07 1.14 -4.03
CA LEU A 176 10.06 0.10 -4.30
C LEU A 176 10.68 -1.19 -4.90
N PRO A 177 10.12 -2.37 -4.60
CA PRO A 177 10.58 -3.65 -5.17
C PRO A 177 10.27 -3.74 -6.67
N VAL A 178 11.28 -3.97 -7.49
CA VAL A 178 11.18 -4.00 -8.97
C VAL A 178 10.23 -5.06 -9.53
N ASN A 179 10.01 -6.16 -8.79
CA ASN A 179 9.18 -7.29 -9.22
C ASN A 179 7.72 -7.20 -8.77
N VAL A 180 7.33 -6.12 -8.08
CA VAL A 180 5.97 -5.94 -7.58
C VAL A 180 4.97 -5.87 -8.73
N ARG A 181 3.84 -6.55 -8.55
CA ARG A 181 2.69 -6.58 -9.47
C ARG A 181 1.52 -5.80 -8.91
N LYS A 182 1.31 -5.84 -7.59
CA LYS A 182 0.26 -5.08 -6.89
C LYS A 182 0.86 -4.23 -5.80
N LEU A 183 0.61 -2.92 -5.87
CA LEU A 183 1.12 -1.95 -4.91
C LEU A 183 0.00 -1.05 -4.41
N SER A 184 -0.19 -1.04 -3.09
CA SER A 184 -1.05 -0.06 -2.43
C SER A 184 -0.22 0.99 -1.71
N LEU A 185 -0.40 2.25 -2.11
CA LEU A 185 0.15 3.46 -1.50
C LEU A 185 -0.98 4.39 -1.03
N GLN A 186 -2.20 3.87 -0.92
CA GLN A 186 -3.37 4.64 -0.50
C GLN A 186 -3.16 5.33 0.85
N ASN A 187 -3.74 6.52 1.03
CA ASN A 187 -3.72 7.23 2.30
C ASN A 187 -2.29 7.50 2.81
N ASN A 188 -1.49 8.14 1.96
CA ASN A 188 -0.15 8.61 2.27
C ASN A 188 -0.08 10.13 1.99
N GLN A 189 1.13 10.68 1.83
CA GLN A 189 1.37 12.11 1.62
C GLN A 189 1.99 12.40 0.24
N ILE A 190 1.72 11.54 -0.75
CA ILE A 190 2.32 11.61 -2.08
C ILE A 190 1.67 12.76 -2.86
N SER A 191 2.49 13.71 -3.31
CA SER A 191 2.10 14.83 -4.17
C SER A 191 2.38 14.58 -5.65
N SER A 192 3.33 13.73 -5.97
CA SER A 192 3.68 13.41 -7.36
C SER A 192 4.36 12.04 -7.49
N VAL A 193 4.36 11.51 -8.72
CA VAL A 193 5.22 10.38 -9.10
C VAL A 193 6.41 10.98 -9.87
N PRO A 194 7.64 10.88 -9.35
CA PRO A 194 8.80 11.51 -10.00
C PRO A 194 9.18 10.78 -11.30
N GLU A 195 9.79 11.52 -12.24
CA GLU A 195 10.33 10.94 -13.47
C GLU A 195 11.49 9.98 -13.18
N GLU A 196 12.36 10.38 -12.24
CA GLU A 196 13.45 9.57 -11.72
C GLU A 196 12.93 8.68 -10.59
N MET A 197 12.43 7.50 -10.96
CA MET A 197 12.01 6.45 -10.03
C MET A 197 12.55 5.08 -10.42
N VAL A 198 12.43 4.11 -9.53
CA VAL A 198 12.68 2.71 -9.86
C VAL A 198 11.69 2.26 -10.95
N GLU A 199 12.19 1.62 -12.01
CA GLU A 199 11.34 1.09 -13.08
C GLU A 199 10.57 -0.16 -12.60
N LEU A 200 9.28 -0.02 -12.30
CA LEU A 200 8.38 -1.10 -11.90
C LEU A 200 7.71 -1.75 -13.12
N LYS A 201 8.51 -2.42 -13.95
CA LYS A 201 8.07 -3.00 -15.23
C LYS A 201 6.98 -4.07 -15.09
N SER A 202 6.90 -4.72 -13.93
CA SER A 202 5.94 -5.78 -13.64
C SER A 202 4.66 -5.28 -12.97
N LEU A 203 4.58 -3.99 -12.61
CA LEU A 203 3.44 -3.44 -11.89
C LEU A 203 2.19 -3.45 -12.77
N GLU A 204 1.11 -4.05 -12.26
CA GLU A 204 -0.18 -4.23 -12.93
C GLU A 204 -1.29 -3.43 -12.23
N GLU A 205 -1.25 -3.36 -10.91
CA GLU A 205 -2.25 -2.66 -10.08
C GLU A 205 -1.56 -1.65 -9.15
N LEU A 206 -1.91 -0.37 -9.28
CA LEU A 206 -1.40 0.71 -8.46
C LEU A 206 -2.54 1.49 -7.80
N ASN A 207 -2.57 1.51 -6.47
CA ASN A 207 -3.51 2.33 -5.71
C ASN A 207 -2.80 3.51 -5.05
N LEU A 208 -3.13 4.72 -5.52
CA LEU A 208 -2.68 6.02 -5.02
C LEU A 208 -3.86 6.85 -4.46
N ALA A 209 -4.98 6.22 -4.14
CA ALA A 209 -6.15 6.92 -3.61
C ALA A 209 -5.82 7.67 -2.31
N SER A 210 -6.56 8.74 -2.01
CA SER A 210 -6.41 9.50 -0.76
C SER A 210 -4.99 10.00 -0.52
N ASN A 211 -4.34 10.53 -1.57
CA ASN A 211 -3.05 11.20 -1.49
C ASN A 211 -3.23 12.70 -1.81
N ARG A 212 -2.16 13.38 -2.25
CA ARG A 212 -2.15 14.82 -2.54
C ARG A 212 -1.77 15.09 -4.00
N LEU A 213 -2.01 14.15 -4.91
CA LEU A 213 -1.65 14.28 -6.33
C LEU A 213 -2.36 15.48 -6.95
N ALA A 214 -1.59 16.32 -7.64
CA ALA A 214 -2.13 17.47 -8.39
C ALA A 214 -2.52 17.12 -9.84
N ASP A 215 -1.99 16.01 -10.37
CA ASP A 215 -2.28 15.48 -11.69
C ASP A 215 -2.22 13.94 -11.71
N LEU A 216 -2.68 13.32 -12.79
CA LEU A 216 -2.53 11.89 -13.03
C LEU A 216 -1.06 11.55 -13.36
N PRO A 217 -0.51 10.46 -12.79
CA PRO A 217 0.86 10.06 -13.11
C PRO A 217 0.95 9.46 -14.51
N GLY A 218 2.06 9.71 -15.21
CA GLY A 218 2.40 8.98 -16.44
C GLY A 218 2.80 7.53 -16.17
N CYS A 219 2.78 6.68 -17.21
CA CYS A 219 3.12 5.26 -17.09
C CYS A 219 4.55 4.90 -17.53
N GLY A 220 5.46 5.88 -17.66
CA GLY A 220 6.83 5.67 -18.13
C GLY A 220 7.57 4.57 -17.35
N GLY A 221 7.48 4.59 -16.01
CA GLY A 221 8.04 3.56 -15.15
C GLY A 221 7.08 2.43 -14.77
N PHE A 222 5.82 2.44 -15.24
CA PHE A 222 4.79 1.42 -14.96
C PHE A 222 4.29 0.75 -16.25
N ARG A 223 5.22 0.21 -17.04
CA ARG A 223 4.92 -0.21 -18.43
C ARG A 223 3.87 -1.31 -18.56
N SER A 224 3.55 -2.05 -17.49
CA SER A 224 2.55 -3.12 -17.50
C SER A 224 1.26 -2.76 -16.77
N LEU A 225 1.09 -1.49 -16.38
CA LEU A 225 -0.03 -1.04 -15.56
C LEU A 225 -1.37 -1.26 -16.26
N GLN A 226 -2.29 -1.89 -15.55
CA GLN A 226 -3.64 -2.21 -16.03
C GLN A 226 -4.73 -1.51 -15.21
N PHE A 227 -4.50 -1.34 -13.90
CA PHE A 227 -5.41 -0.67 -12.99
C PHE A 227 -4.69 0.44 -12.26
N LEU A 228 -5.26 1.65 -12.32
CA LEU A 228 -4.78 2.81 -11.58
C LEU A 228 -5.92 3.43 -10.78
N ASN A 229 -5.73 3.57 -9.47
CA ASN A 229 -6.62 4.34 -8.61
C ASN A 229 -5.92 5.63 -8.12
N THR A 230 -6.49 6.78 -8.46
CA THR A 230 -6.10 8.13 -8.02
C THR A 230 -7.29 8.90 -7.43
N GLU A 231 -8.31 8.19 -6.93
CA GLU A 231 -9.46 8.82 -6.29
C GLU A 231 -9.07 9.63 -5.04
N MET A 232 -9.88 10.62 -4.69
CA MET A 232 -9.68 11.43 -3.48
C MET A 232 -8.28 12.08 -3.43
N ASN A 233 -7.82 12.62 -4.54
CA ASN A 233 -6.61 13.43 -4.64
C ASN A 233 -6.98 14.91 -4.89
N SER A 234 -6.02 15.71 -5.37
CA SER A 234 -6.17 17.13 -5.66
C SER A 234 -6.13 17.44 -7.16
N VAL A 235 -6.54 16.48 -8.01
CA VAL A 235 -6.48 16.62 -9.47
C VAL A 235 -7.53 17.61 -9.96
N LEU A 236 -7.09 18.72 -10.58
CA LEU A 236 -7.99 19.77 -11.07
C LEU A 236 -8.38 19.57 -12.54
N THR A 237 -7.39 19.38 -13.40
CA THR A 237 -7.55 19.33 -14.86
C THR A 237 -6.60 18.27 -15.43
N PRO A 238 -6.98 16.98 -15.37
CA PRO A 238 -6.15 15.90 -15.89
C PRO A 238 -5.94 16.05 -17.40
N THR A 239 -4.76 15.62 -17.88
CA THR A 239 -4.45 15.69 -19.30
C THR A 239 -5.35 14.78 -20.14
N ALA A 240 -5.67 15.20 -21.36
CA ALA A 240 -6.55 14.46 -22.26
C ALA A 240 -5.84 13.32 -23.03
N ASP A 241 -4.53 13.17 -22.85
CA ASP A 241 -3.69 12.18 -23.51
C ASP A 241 -3.27 11.03 -22.58
N PHE A 242 -3.82 10.96 -21.36
CA PHE A 242 -3.47 9.92 -20.38
C PHE A 242 -3.45 8.51 -20.98
N PHE A 243 -4.49 8.08 -21.70
CA PHE A 243 -4.54 6.74 -22.31
C PHE A 243 -3.59 6.55 -23.50
N GLN A 244 -3.03 7.63 -24.06
CA GLN A 244 -1.94 7.54 -25.05
C GLN A 244 -0.62 7.23 -24.34
N SER A 245 -0.36 7.91 -23.22
CA SER A 245 0.82 7.68 -22.36
C SER A 245 0.73 6.36 -21.57
N CYS A 246 -0.48 5.89 -21.29
CA CYS A 246 -0.79 4.70 -20.51
C CYS A 246 -1.69 3.72 -21.29
N PRO A 247 -1.23 3.15 -22.42
CA PRO A 247 -2.11 2.42 -23.35
C PRO A 247 -2.62 1.08 -22.80
N ARG A 248 -1.94 0.49 -21.81
CA ARG A 248 -2.33 -0.78 -21.19
C ARG A 248 -3.34 -0.64 -20.07
N VAL A 249 -3.59 0.57 -19.59
CA VAL A 249 -4.58 0.81 -18.54
C VAL A 249 -5.97 0.48 -19.08
N ARG A 250 -6.65 -0.41 -18.35
CA ARG A 250 -8.00 -0.91 -18.64
C ARG A 250 -9.02 -0.21 -17.76
N GLU A 251 -8.62 0.18 -16.56
CA GLU A 251 -9.47 0.88 -15.62
C GLU A 251 -8.69 1.98 -14.91
N LEU A 252 -9.24 3.19 -14.93
CA LEU A 252 -8.77 4.34 -14.19
C LEU A 252 -9.88 4.80 -13.24
N GLN A 253 -9.62 4.72 -11.95
CA GLN A 253 -10.45 5.31 -10.90
C GLN A 253 -9.86 6.67 -10.56
N ALA A 254 -10.47 7.75 -11.05
CA ALA A 254 -10.01 9.13 -10.82
C ALA A 254 -11.12 10.02 -10.26
N GLY A 255 -12.22 9.41 -9.81
CA GLY A 255 -13.35 10.08 -9.18
C GLY A 255 -12.96 10.81 -7.89
N HIS A 256 -13.89 11.59 -7.36
CA HIS A 256 -13.74 12.31 -6.09
C HIS A 256 -12.51 13.23 -6.04
N ASN A 257 -12.11 13.77 -7.19
CA ASN A 257 -11.11 14.82 -7.31
C ASN A 257 -11.81 16.19 -7.49
N PRO A 258 -11.19 17.31 -7.07
CA PRO A 258 -11.78 18.63 -7.12
C PRO A 258 -11.73 19.24 -8.54
N PHE A 259 -12.37 18.58 -9.50
CA PHE A 259 -12.27 18.94 -10.92
C PHE A 259 -12.66 20.40 -11.17
N LYS A 260 -11.78 21.13 -11.87
CA LYS A 260 -12.02 22.48 -12.35
C LYS A 260 -12.62 22.39 -13.75
N CYS A 261 -13.93 22.59 -13.83
CA CYS A 261 -14.71 22.61 -15.06
C CYS A 261 -14.41 23.84 -15.91
N SER A 262 -13.31 23.74 -16.63
CA SER A 262 -12.80 24.72 -17.58
C SER A 262 -12.79 24.17 -19.01
N CYS A 263 -12.33 24.98 -19.95
CA CYS A 263 -12.23 24.58 -21.36
C CYS A 263 -11.25 23.43 -21.58
N GLU A 264 -10.19 23.37 -20.79
CA GLU A 264 -9.19 22.31 -20.82
C GLU A 264 -9.79 20.96 -20.38
N LEU A 265 -10.61 20.96 -19.32
CA LEU A 265 -11.25 19.73 -18.81
C LEU A 265 -12.19 19.09 -19.82
N GLN A 266 -12.77 19.86 -20.76
CA GLN A 266 -13.64 19.28 -21.79
C GLN A 266 -12.94 18.21 -22.63
N ALA A 267 -11.63 18.32 -22.83
CA ALA A 267 -10.88 17.32 -23.56
C ALA A 267 -10.82 15.99 -22.80
N PHE A 268 -10.65 16.04 -21.47
CA PHE A 268 -10.73 14.86 -20.60
C PHE A 268 -12.13 14.24 -20.57
N VAL A 269 -13.21 15.05 -20.58
CA VAL A 269 -14.58 14.52 -20.67
C VAL A 269 -14.81 13.76 -21.99
N ARG A 270 -14.24 14.25 -23.09
CA ARG A 270 -14.30 13.55 -24.39
C ARG A 270 -13.46 12.28 -24.40
N LEU A 271 -12.33 12.28 -23.70
CA LEU A 271 -11.46 11.12 -23.57
C LEU A 271 -12.23 9.92 -23.05
N GLU A 272 -13.18 10.09 -22.11
CA GLU A 272 -13.94 8.96 -21.60
C GLU A 272 -14.80 8.27 -22.66
N ARG A 273 -15.41 9.04 -23.56
CA ARG A 273 -16.16 8.46 -24.69
C ARG A 273 -15.25 7.69 -25.65
N GLN A 274 -14.00 8.16 -25.80
CA GLN A 274 -13.01 7.56 -26.69
C GLN A 274 -12.30 6.34 -26.06
N SER A 275 -12.17 6.33 -24.74
CA SER A 275 -11.49 5.27 -23.99
C SER A 275 -12.27 3.95 -24.03
N GLY A 276 -13.59 4.01 -24.29
CA GLY A 276 -14.48 2.87 -24.29
C GLY A 276 -15.06 2.55 -22.91
N GLY A 277 -15.16 3.53 -22.00
CA GLY A 277 -15.72 3.33 -20.67
C GLY A 277 -14.69 2.91 -19.61
N LYS A 278 -13.44 3.38 -19.75
CA LYS A 278 -12.34 2.98 -18.84
C LYS A 278 -12.34 3.76 -17.52
N LEU A 279 -13.13 4.83 -17.38
CA LEU A 279 -13.27 5.55 -16.13
C LEU A 279 -14.27 4.84 -15.20
N ALA A 280 -13.75 4.16 -14.19
CA ALA A 280 -14.60 3.51 -13.19
C ALA A 280 -15.33 4.53 -12.33
N GLY A 281 -16.60 4.26 -12.01
CA GLY A 281 -17.47 5.19 -11.27
C GLY A 281 -18.01 6.36 -12.11
N TRP A 282 -17.72 6.40 -13.42
CA TRP A 282 -18.30 7.41 -14.30
C TRP A 282 -19.81 7.20 -14.48
N PRO A 283 -20.63 8.27 -14.41
CA PRO A 283 -20.25 9.67 -14.13
C PRO A 283 -20.38 10.07 -12.65
N ALA A 284 -20.92 9.21 -11.78
CA ALA A 284 -21.36 9.59 -10.44
C ALA A 284 -20.22 10.15 -9.57
N ALA A 285 -19.00 9.63 -9.72
CA ALA A 285 -17.83 10.07 -8.96
C ALA A 285 -17.12 11.31 -9.57
N TYR A 286 -17.54 11.78 -10.74
CA TYR A 286 -16.86 12.83 -11.51
C TYR A 286 -17.71 14.09 -11.54
N VAL A 287 -17.40 15.03 -10.66
CA VAL A 287 -18.23 16.21 -10.41
C VAL A 287 -17.36 17.47 -10.41
N CYS A 288 -17.85 18.55 -11.03
CA CYS A 288 -17.23 19.87 -10.96
C CYS A 288 -17.17 20.34 -9.50
N GLU A 289 -15.99 20.71 -9.02
CA GLU A 289 -15.84 21.46 -7.78
C GLU A 289 -15.71 22.96 -8.06
N TYR A 290 -15.04 23.31 -9.16
CA TYR A 290 -14.86 24.69 -9.60
C TYR A 290 -15.29 24.87 -11.06
N PRO A 291 -15.66 26.11 -11.48
CA PRO A 291 -15.94 27.28 -10.65
C PRO A 291 -17.24 27.14 -9.84
N GLN A 292 -17.50 28.04 -8.89
CA GLN A 292 -18.65 27.96 -7.97
C GLN A 292 -20.01 27.82 -8.68
N GLY A 293 -20.20 28.49 -9.83
CA GLY A 293 -21.45 28.41 -10.60
C GLY A 293 -21.70 27.05 -11.26
N LEU A 294 -20.69 26.18 -11.36
CA LEU A 294 -20.79 24.83 -11.90
C LEU A 294 -20.62 23.75 -10.83
N ARG A 295 -20.34 24.12 -9.58
CA ARG A 295 -20.09 23.19 -8.49
C ARG A 295 -21.26 22.20 -8.34
N GLY A 296 -20.96 20.92 -8.23
CA GLY A 296 -21.96 19.85 -8.14
C GLY A 296 -22.45 19.31 -9.49
N THR A 297 -22.07 19.92 -10.62
CA THR A 297 -22.43 19.42 -11.96
C THR A 297 -21.62 18.18 -12.29
N GLN A 298 -22.26 17.09 -12.70
CA GLN A 298 -21.54 15.89 -13.18
C GLN A 298 -20.78 16.21 -14.46
N LEU A 299 -19.55 15.70 -14.60
CA LEU A 299 -18.74 15.97 -15.78
C LEU A 299 -19.39 15.49 -17.09
N LYS A 300 -20.28 14.49 -17.04
CA LYS A 300 -21.07 14.07 -18.21
C LYS A 300 -22.03 15.15 -18.75
N ASP A 301 -22.48 16.04 -17.88
CA ASP A 301 -23.47 17.09 -18.17
C ASP A 301 -22.80 18.46 -18.34
N PHE A 302 -21.50 18.56 -18.00
CA PHE A 302 -20.71 19.76 -18.19
C PHE A 302 -20.35 19.98 -19.67
N HIS A 303 -20.67 21.18 -20.17
CA HIS A 303 -20.28 21.62 -21.50
C HIS A 303 -20.11 23.15 -21.53
N LEU A 304 -19.03 23.64 -22.16
CA LEU A 304 -18.87 25.06 -22.48
C LEU A 304 -18.85 25.26 -23.99
N SER A 305 -19.50 26.33 -24.44
CA SER A 305 -19.56 26.69 -25.85
C SER A 305 -18.17 27.06 -26.39
N GLN A 306 -17.98 26.92 -27.71
CA GLN A 306 -16.74 27.37 -28.37
C GLN A 306 -16.49 28.88 -28.15
N LEU A 307 -17.58 29.66 -28.05
CA LEU A 307 -17.50 31.08 -27.75
C LEU A 307 -16.93 31.33 -26.35
N ALA A 308 -17.39 30.57 -25.34
CA ALA A 308 -16.89 30.68 -23.98
C ALA A 308 -15.42 30.26 -23.85
N CYS A 309 -14.95 29.36 -24.73
CA CYS A 309 -13.58 28.86 -24.72
C CYS A 309 -12.60 29.59 -25.64
N ASN A 310 -13.06 30.57 -26.41
CA ASN A 310 -12.21 31.35 -27.30
C ASN A 310 -12.32 32.83 -26.92
N THR A 311 -11.30 33.34 -26.21
CA THR A 311 -11.25 34.72 -25.73
C THR A 311 -11.32 35.73 -26.87
N THR A 312 -10.70 35.46 -28.02
CA THR A 312 -10.77 36.32 -29.20
C THR A 312 -12.19 36.41 -29.76
N LEU A 313 -12.86 35.26 -29.92
CA LEU A 313 -14.24 35.20 -30.43
C LEU A 313 -15.21 35.86 -29.43
N LEU A 314 -14.99 35.66 -28.13
CA LEU A 314 -15.77 36.29 -27.07
C LEU A 314 -15.62 37.82 -27.09
N LEU A 315 -14.40 38.33 -27.25
CA LEU A 315 -14.15 39.77 -27.35
C LEU A 315 -14.77 40.37 -28.62
N VAL A 316 -14.62 39.70 -29.76
CA VAL A 316 -15.21 40.15 -31.04
C VAL A 316 -16.74 40.20 -30.95
N THR A 317 -17.38 39.17 -30.40
CA THR A 317 -18.84 39.14 -30.23
C THR A 317 -19.32 40.18 -29.22
N ALA A 318 -18.61 40.39 -28.11
CA ALA A 318 -18.94 41.43 -27.13
C ALA A 318 -18.82 42.83 -27.75
N LEU A 319 -17.74 43.12 -28.48
CA LEU A 319 -17.54 44.39 -29.19
C LEU A 319 -18.67 44.65 -30.21
N LEU A 320 -19.03 43.64 -31.00
CA LEU A 320 -20.13 43.73 -31.97
C LEU A 320 -21.48 44.04 -31.29
N LEU A 321 -21.75 43.44 -30.13
CA LEU A 321 -22.98 43.69 -29.36
C LEU A 321 -23.01 45.07 -28.69
N THR A 322 -21.84 45.66 -28.38
CA THR A 322 -21.77 47.03 -27.82
C THR A 322 -21.76 48.14 -28.88
N LEU A 323 -21.52 47.79 -30.15
CA LEU A 323 -21.50 48.72 -31.29
C LEU A 323 -22.84 48.76 -32.06
N LEU A 324 -23.80 47.92 -31.69
CA LEU A 324 -25.19 47.88 -32.17
C LEU A 324 -26.13 48.54 -31.16
#